data_AF-R7VD18-F1
#
_entry.id   AF-R7VD18-F1
#
_cell.length_a   1.000
_cell.length_b   1.000
_cell.length_c   1.000
_cell.angle_alpha   90.00
_cell.angle_beta   90.00
_cell.angle_gamma   90.00
#
_symmetry.space_group_name_H-M   'P 1'
#
loop_
_entity.id
_entity.type
_entity.pdbx_description
1 polymer ?
#
loop_
_entity_poly.entity_id
_entity_poly.type
_entity_poly.pdbx_seq_one_letter_code
_entity_poly.pdbx_strand_id
1 'polypeptide(L)'
;GVDLKERVTMKPEEVGPFVASLRAMSAELADLPMPTIAALDGAALGGGLELAMCCDILIAANNAKLGLTETKLAIIPGAGGTQRLTRVLGPALAKELIFTG
;
A
#
# COMPACT_ATOMS: atom_id res chain seq x y z
N GLY A 1 6.12 -3.84 3.09
CA GLY A 1 5.70 -4.24 1.73
C GLY A 1 5.51 -5.75 1.70
N VAL A 2 4.99 -6.28 0.60
CA VAL A 2 4.88 -7.73 0.41
C VAL A 2 6.27 -8.37 0.29
N ASP A 3 6.45 -9.56 0.86
CA ASP A 3 7.66 -10.35 0.65
C ASP A 3 7.71 -10.92 -0.78
N LEU A 4 8.64 -10.42 -1.59
CA LEU A 4 8.82 -10.87 -2.96
C LEU A 4 9.37 -12.30 -3.04
N LYS A 5 10.12 -12.77 -2.04
CA LYS A 5 10.65 -14.15 -2.02
C LYS A 5 9.51 -15.14 -1.88
N GLU A 6 8.57 -14.87 -0.97
CA GLU A 6 7.35 -15.65 -0.81
C GLU A 6 6.50 -15.61 -2.10
N ARG A 7 6.36 -14.43 -2.70
CA ARG A 7 5.56 -14.25 -3.91
C ARG A 7 6.09 -15.04 -5.11
N VAL A 8 7.40 -15.15 -5.28
CA VAL A 8 8.01 -15.91 -6.39
C VAL A 8 7.69 -17.41 -6.30
N THR A 9 7.53 -17.95 -5.10
CA THR A 9 7.24 -19.37 -4.88
C THR A 9 5.75 -19.71 -4.86
N MET A 10 4.88 -18.69 -4.84
CA MET A 10 3.43 -18.84 -4.70
C MET A 10 2.79 -19.28 -6.03
N LYS A 11 1.88 -20.26 -5.97
CA LYS A 11 1.15 -20.69 -7.16
C LYS A 11 0.14 -19.63 -7.60
N PRO A 12 -0.16 -19.50 -8.90
CA PRO A 12 -1.11 -18.49 -9.39
C PRO A 12 -2.48 -18.50 -8.68
N GLU A 13 -2.98 -19.68 -8.34
CA GLU A 13 -4.23 -19.87 -7.58
C GLU A 13 -4.20 -19.34 -6.13
N GLU A 14 -3.01 -19.24 -5.52
CA GLU A 14 -2.82 -18.77 -4.15
C GLU A 14 -2.67 -17.25 -4.07
N VAL A 15 -2.22 -16.61 -5.17
CA VAL A 15 -1.95 -15.16 -5.21
C VAL A 15 -3.20 -14.33 -4.95
N GLY A 16 -4.32 -14.68 -5.60
CA GLY A 16 -5.59 -13.96 -5.44
C GLY A 16 -6.09 -13.96 -4.00
N PRO A 17 -6.26 -15.14 -3.36
CA PRO A 17 -6.61 -15.25 -1.95
C PRO A 17 -5.66 -14.53 -1.01
N PHE A 18 -4.35 -14.61 -1.25
CA PHE A 18 -3.36 -13.91 -0.44
C PHE A 18 -3.49 -12.39 -0.53
N VAL A 19 -3.65 -11.84 -1.73
CA VAL A 19 -3.82 -10.38 -1.90
C VAL A 19 -5.17 -9.93 -1.31
N ALA A 20 -6.21 -10.78 -1.39
CA ALA A 20 -7.50 -10.50 -0.77
C ALA A 20 -7.42 -10.46 0.76
N SER A 21 -6.66 -11.36 1.39
CA SER A 21 -6.48 -11.36 2.85
C SER A 21 -5.73 -10.10 3.32
N LEU A 22 -4.71 -9.66 2.59
CA LEU A 22 -4.03 -8.38 2.86
C LEU A 22 -4.99 -7.20 2.79
N ARG A 23 -5.86 -7.17 1.77
CA ARG A 23 -6.86 -6.10 1.62
C ARG A 23 -7.90 -6.11 2.75
N ALA A 24 -8.31 -7.29 3.21
CA ALA A 24 -9.21 -7.45 4.34
C ALA A 24 -8.58 -6.93 5.64
N MET A 25 -7.34 -7.34 5.94
CA MET A 25 -6.58 -6.81 7.08
C MET A 25 -6.42 -5.28 7.00
N SER A 26 -6.15 -4.73 5.82
CA SER A 26 -6.10 -3.28 5.61
C SER A 26 -7.45 -2.59 5.84
N ALA A 27 -8.58 -3.25 5.59
CA ALA A 27 -9.90 -2.72 5.93
C ALA A 27 -10.13 -2.74 7.45
N GLU A 28 -9.80 -3.84 8.12
CA GLU A 28 -9.89 -3.95 9.58
C GLU A 28 -9.05 -2.89 10.30
N LEU A 29 -7.83 -2.61 9.80
CA LEU A 29 -6.98 -1.55 10.34
C LEU A 29 -7.62 -0.16 10.17
N ALA A 30 -8.24 0.09 9.02
CA ALA A 30 -8.89 1.37 8.72
C ALA A 30 -10.18 1.59 9.51
N ASP A 31 -10.82 0.51 9.99
CA ASP A 31 -12.06 0.55 10.76
C ASP A 31 -11.82 0.52 12.29
N LEU A 32 -10.57 0.67 12.74
CA LEU A 32 -10.26 0.73 14.16
C LEU A 32 -11.01 1.88 14.87
N PRO A 33 -11.53 1.67 16.09
CA PRO A 33 -12.37 2.66 16.77
C PRO A 33 -11.57 3.83 17.38
N MET A 34 -10.25 3.69 17.50
CA MET A 34 -9.36 4.72 18.02
C MET A 34 -8.66 5.45 16.86
N PRO A 35 -8.25 6.72 17.05
CA PRO A 35 -7.39 7.40 16.09
C PRO A 35 -6.07 6.64 15.88
N THR A 36 -5.67 6.50 14.62
CA THR A 36 -4.50 5.75 14.18
C THR A 36 -3.47 6.68 13.52
N ILE A 37 -2.19 6.50 13.87
CA ILE A 37 -1.09 7.31 13.35
C ILE A 37 -0.01 6.37 12.80
N ALA A 38 0.32 6.53 11.51
CA ALA A 38 1.47 5.89 10.90
C ALA A 38 2.70 6.81 11.01
N ALA A 39 3.71 6.39 11.77
CA ALA A 39 5.01 7.05 11.86
C ALA A 39 6.02 6.38 10.91
N LEU A 40 6.45 7.10 9.88
CA LEU A 40 7.27 6.60 8.78
C LEU A 40 8.69 7.17 8.89
N ASP A 41 9.57 6.43 9.55
CA ASP A 41 10.98 6.81 9.74
C ASP A 41 11.93 6.13 8.72
N GLY A 42 11.41 5.77 7.55
CA GLY A 42 12.15 4.99 6.57
C GLY A 42 11.39 4.76 5.26
N ALA A 43 11.79 3.72 4.53
CA ALA A 43 11.15 3.38 3.27
C ALA A 43 9.80 2.67 3.50
N ALA A 44 8.71 3.23 2.96
CA ALA A 44 7.41 2.59 2.89
C ALA A 44 7.01 2.46 1.41
N LEU A 45 7.25 1.27 0.86
CA LEU A 45 6.99 0.97 -0.55
C LEU A 45 5.89 -0.08 -0.70
N GLY A 46 5.06 0.11 -1.73
CA GLY A 46 3.93 -0.74 -2.08
C GLY A 46 3.02 -0.99 -0.88
N GLY A 47 2.81 -2.28 -0.54
CA GLY A 47 2.01 -2.67 0.62
C GLY A 47 2.36 -2.00 1.96
N GLY A 48 3.60 -1.52 2.16
CA GLY A 48 3.95 -0.75 3.36
C GLY A 48 3.30 0.65 3.39
N LEU A 49 3.27 1.34 2.25
CA LEU A 49 2.55 2.60 2.11
C LEU A 49 1.04 2.38 2.07
N GLU A 50 0.57 1.30 1.44
CA GLU A 50 -0.86 0.94 1.47
C GLU A 50 -1.37 0.73 2.89
N LEU A 51 -0.57 0.07 3.75
CA LEU A 51 -0.86 -0.09 5.16
C LEU A 51 -0.86 1.25 5.89
N ALA A 52 0.16 2.08 5.68
CA ALA A 52 0.25 3.40 6.31
C ALA A 52 -0.94 4.29 5.95
N MET A 53 -1.42 4.24 4.69
CA MET A 53 -2.60 4.97 4.23
C MET A 53 -3.92 4.46 4.82
N CYS A 54 -3.92 3.34 5.55
CA CYS A 54 -5.08 2.90 6.32
C CYS A 54 -5.20 3.68 7.64
N CYS A 55 -4.13 4.31 8.12
CA CYS A 55 -4.18 5.15 9.31
C CYS A 55 -4.81 6.51 9.02
N ASP A 56 -5.37 7.14 10.05
CA ASP A 56 -6.00 8.47 9.97
C ASP A 56 -4.98 9.58 9.67
N ILE A 57 -3.79 9.48 10.28
CA ILE A 57 -2.71 10.47 10.14
C ILE A 57 -1.42 9.77 9.74
N LEU A 58 -0.72 10.33 8.75
CA LEU A 58 0.61 9.89 8.35
C LEU A 58 1.63 10.98 8.71
N ILE A 59 2.68 10.59 9.40
CA ILE A 59 3.83 11.46 9.72
C ILE A 59 5.06 10.77 9.15
N ALA A 60 5.82 11.46 8.31
CA ALA A 60 7.02 10.91 7.68
C ALA A 60 8.24 11.75 8.00
N ALA A 61 9.37 11.10 8.25
CA ALA A 61 10.65 11.76 8.33
C ALA A 61 11.00 12.38 6.98
N ASN A 62 11.75 13.49 6.97
CA ASN A 62 12.12 14.20 5.73
C ASN A 62 12.92 13.34 4.74
N ASN A 63 13.60 12.30 5.24
CA ASN A 63 14.39 11.35 4.47
C ASN A 63 13.63 10.04 4.14
N ALA A 64 12.36 9.92 4.55
CA ALA A 64 11.53 8.76 4.26
C ALA A 64 11.30 8.63 2.74
N LYS A 65 11.28 7.40 2.24
CA LYS A 65 11.02 7.11 0.83
C LYS A 65 9.68 6.39 0.70
N LEU A 66 8.71 7.07 0.10
CA LEU A 66 7.33 6.59 -0.02
C LEU A 66 7.01 6.36 -1.50
N GLY A 67 6.30 5.29 -1.83
CA GLY A 67 5.85 5.07 -3.21
C GLY A 67 5.06 3.80 -3.43
N LEU A 68 4.25 3.79 -4.49
CA LEU A 68 3.53 2.61 -4.99
C LEU A 68 4.18 2.16 -6.31
N THR A 69 5.19 1.31 -6.20
CA THR A 69 6.08 0.91 -7.30
C THR A 69 5.63 -0.37 -8.02
N GLU A 70 4.43 -0.87 -7.72
CA GLU A 70 3.89 -2.13 -8.22
C GLU A 70 3.89 -2.24 -9.76
N THR A 71 3.68 -1.13 -10.46
CA THR A 71 3.65 -1.10 -11.93
C THR A 71 5.00 -1.46 -12.55
N LYS A 72 6.12 -1.20 -11.87
CA LYS A 72 7.46 -1.65 -12.29
C LYS A 72 7.63 -3.18 -12.22
N LEU A 73 6.75 -3.86 -11.50
CA LEU A 73 6.68 -5.32 -11.38
C LEU A 73 5.54 -5.92 -12.22
N ALA A 74 5.00 -5.15 -13.18
CA ALA A 74 3.87 -5.54 -14.04
C ALA A 74 2.59 -5.92 -13.27
N ILE A 75 2.40 -5.34 -12.07
CA ILE A 75 1.20 -5.50 -11.25
C ILE A 75 0.69 -4.12 -10.81
N ILE A 76 -0.39 -4.09 -10.04
CA ILE A 76 -0.97 -2.86 -9.49
C ILE A 76 -0.99 -2.91 -7.95
N PRO A 77 -1.12 -1.76 -7.26
CA PRO A 77 -1.29 -1.74 -5.81
C PRO A 77 -2.53 -2.56 -5.39
N GLY A 78 -2.30 -3.58 -4.59
CA GLY A 78 -3.26 -4.68 -4.36
C GLY A 78 -4.03 -4.61 -3.04
N ALA A 79 -3.50 -3.91 -2.03
CA ALA A 79 -4.08 -3.81 -0.68
C ALA A 79 -4.93 -2.53 -0.48
N GLY A 80 -5.20 -1.79 -1.56
CA GLY A 80 -6.12 -0.64 -1.56
C GLY A 80 -5.46 0.70 -1.90
N GLY A 81 -4.19 0.71 -2.31
CA GLY A 81 -3.45 1.92 -2.70
C GLY A 81 -4.10 2.67 -3.86
N THR A 82 -4.63 1.95 -4.86
CA THR A 82 -5.42 2.57 -5.95
C THR A 82 -6.61 3.37 -5.44
N GLN A 83 -7.19 2.93 -4.32
CA GLN A 83 -8.38 3.51 -3.72
C GLN A 83 -8.03 4.66 -2.76
N ARG A 84 -7.12 4.42 -1.82
CA ARG A 84 -6.77 5.38 -0.76
C ARG A 84 -5.91 6.52 -1.27
N LEU A 85 -4.90 6.25 -2.09
CA LEU A 85 -4.04 7.31 -2.65
C LEU A 85 -4.86 8.30 -3.49
N THR A 86 -5.78 7.78 -4.30
CA THR A 86 -6.70 8.60 -5.11
C THR A 86 -7.62 9.48 -4.25
N ARG A 87 -8.09 8.98 -3.09
CA ARG A 87 -8.92 9.77 -2.16
C ARG A 87 -8.14 10.87 -1.46
N VAL A 88 -6.85 10.65 -1.18
CA VAL A 88 -5.98 11.61 -0.47
C VAL A 88 -5.43 12.69 -1.40
N LEU A 89 -4.95 12.33 -2.59
CA LEU A 89 -4.23 13.23 -3.49
C LEU A 89 -5.04 13.66 -4.72
N GLY A 90 -6.23 13.09 -4.91
CA GLY A 90 -6.99 13.24 -6.13
C GLY A 90 -6.46 12.39 -7.29
N PRO A 91 -7.25 12.23 -8.37
CA PRO A 91 -6.97 11.27 -9.42
C PRO A 91 -5.76 11.61 -10.30
N ALA A 92 -5.42 12.89 -10.48
CA ALA A 92 -4.30 13.29 -11.33
C ALA A 92 -2.96 12.86 -10.73
N LEU A 93 -2.69 13.30 -9.50
CA LEU A 93 -1.42 13.01 -8.82
C LEU A 93 -1.30 11.52 -8.43
N ALA A 94 -2.41 10.89 -8.02
CA ALA A 94 -2.39 9.45 -7.74
C ALA A 94 -2.05 8.62 -8.98
N LYS A 95 -2.58 8.98 -10.17
CA LYS A 95 -2.22 8.33 -11.42
C LYS A 95 -0.76 8.56 -11.78
N GLU A 96 -0.26 9.78 -11.65
CA GLU A 96 1.14 10.10 -11.90
C GLU A 96 2.05 9.18 -11.08
N LEU A 97 1.87 9.17 -9.75
CA LEU A 97 2.68 8.35 -8.84
C LEU A 97 2.59 6.85 -9.16
N ILE A 98 1.38 6.31 -9.38
CA ILE A 98 1.19 4.88 -9.67
C ILE A 98 1.75 4.51 -11.05
N PHE A 99 1.55 5.34 -12.07
CA PHE A 99 2.00 5.04 -13.43
C PHE A 99 3.51 5.14 -13.59
N THR A 100 4.17 6.04 -12.87
CA THR A 100 5.63 6.17 -12.93
C THR A 100 6.36 5.22 -11.98
N GLY A 101 5.68 4.74 -10.94
CA GLY A 101 6.20 3.83 -9.91
C GLY A 101 7.19 4.49 -8.97
#